data_AF-A0A402B1U0-F1
#
_entry.id   AF-A0A402B1U0-F1
#
_cell.length_a   1.000
_cell.length_b   1.000
_cell.length_c   1.000
_cell.angle_alpha   90.00
_cell.angle_beta   90.00
_cell.angle_gamma   90.00
#
_symmetry.space_group_name_H-M   'P 1'
#
loop_
_entity.id
_entity.type
_entity.pdbx_description
1 polymer ?
#
loop_
_entity_poly.entity_id
_entity_poly.type
_entity_poly.pdbx_seq_one_letter_code
_entity_poly.pdbx_strand_id
1 'polypeptide(L)'
;MGLRFVLHKPEKIDEHDLPTEPLPDLVFAQPDQPDRDKLPDQHTTVSIPSSTNNPAFYPALPGMSTGGGALQVEAGKIKGPGSLFRQLRMWPQLLPMFALRLLPLGVGLCFVGLQLLLLLRFGLKIWSPTQETTWMNAVYVSSDLALLPFHLLLPPLQQEVFTRIEPYTLLAVIIYGLCSRMFVHLLKIIVSAYLAAGTRAEADIHASKLASRTD
;
A
#
# COMPACT_ATOMS: atom_id res chain seq x y z
N MET A 1 6.79 -3.82 -15.96
CA MET A 1 6.80 -3.17 -14.62
C MET A 1 5.98 -1.90 -14.71
N GLY A 2 4.71 -1.94 -14.31
CA GLY A 2 3.82 -0.76 -14.36
C GLY A 2 3.80 -0.07 -13.01
N LEU A 3 4.36 1.14 -12.95
CA LEU A 3 4.32 2.02 -11.78
C LEU A 3 2.87 2.40 -11.49
N ARG A 4 2.37 2.01 -10.30
CA ARG A 4 1.08 2.49 -9.79
C ARG A 4 1.29 3.88 -9.18
N PHE A 5 0.85 4.90 -9.88
CA PHE A 5 0.70 6.23 -9.31
C PHE A 5 -0.53 6.20 -8.39
N VAL A 6 -0.31 6.35 -7.09
CA VAL A 6 -1.35 6.69 -6.13
C VAL A 6 -1.75 8.11 -6.46
N LEU A 7 -2.92 8.29 -7.08
CA LEU A 7 -3.51 9.61 -7.28
C LEU A 7 -3.95 10.11 -5.90
N HIS A 8 -3.03 10.74 -5.17
CA HIS A 8 -3.35 11.51 -3.99
C HIS A 8 -4.32 12.61 -4.42
N LYS A 9 -5.48 12.67 -3.76
CA LYS A 9 -6.32 13.86 -3.84
C LYS A 9 -5.45 15.03 -3.39
N PRO A 10 -5.41 16.15 -4.14
CA PRO A 10 -4.68 17.32 -3.69
C PRO A 10 -5.25 17.71 -2.34
N GLU A 11 -4.43 17.54 -1.31
CA GLU A 11 -4.66 18.15 -0.01
C GLU A 11 -4.86 19.65 -0.29
N LYS A 12 -5.98 20.21 0.18
CA LYS A 12 -6.18 21.65 0.11
C LYS A 12 -5.11 22.24 1.01
N ILE A 13 -3.99 22.60 0.40
CA ILE A 13 -2.92 23.36 1.02
C ILE A 13 -3.57 24.67 1.45
N ASP A 14 -3.66 24.87 2.76
CA ASP A 14 -4.05 26.15 3.33
C ASP A 14 -3.01 27.17 2.89
N GLU A 15 -3.43 28.18 2.12
CA GLU A 15 -2.53 29.21 1.57
C GLU A 15 -1.85 30.04 2.68
N HIS A 16 -2.28 29.88 3.93
CA HIS A 16 -1.72 30.53 5.10
C HIS A 16 -0.56 29.78 5.77
N ASP A 17 -0.26 28.54 5.37
CA ASP A 17 0.85 27.74 5.93
C ASP A 17 2.17 27.90 5.15
N LEU A 18 2.27 28.88 4.25
CA LEU A 18 3.53 29.18 3.57
C LEU A 18 4.52 29.81 4.57
N PRO A 19 5.73 29.24 4.74
CA PRO A 19 6.75 29.82 5.60
C PRO A 19 7.09 31.21 5.08
N THR A 20 6.81 32.23 5.88
CA THR A 20 7.03 33.65 5.56
C THR A 20 8.47 34.08 5.82
N GLU A 21 9.37 33.13 6.09
CA GLU A 21 10.74 33.44 6.42
C GLU A 21 11.55 33.79 5.16
N PRO A 22 12.29 34.91 5.18
CA PRO A 22 13.14 35.30 4.07
C PRO A 22 14.25 34.26 3.89
N LEU A 23 14.36 33.70 2.69
CA LEU A 23 15.45 32.80 2.34
C LEU A 23 16.79 33.54 2.51
N PRO A 24 17.76 32.96 3.25
CA PRO A 24 19.10 33.54 3.32
C PRO A 24 19.73 33.54 1.93
N ASP A 25 20.28 34.69 1.53
CA ASP A 25 21.01 34.84 0.27
C ASP A 25 22.13 33.81 0.21
N LEU A 26 21.93 32.79 -0.62
CA LEU A 26 22.97 31.80 -0.92
C LEU A 26 24.01 32.49 -1.80
N VAL A 27 25.03 33.05 -1.15
CA VAL A 27 26.27 33.46 -1.80
C VAL A 27 26.94 32.19 -2.31
N PHE A 28 26.70 31.86 -3.58
CA PHE A 28 27.39 30.78 -4.26
C PHE A 28 28.88 31.14 -4.34
N ALA A 29 29.69 30.46 -3.53
CA ALA A 29 31.13 30.45 -3.68
C ALA A 29 31.46 29.83 -5.04
N GLN A 30 31.83 30.70 -5.97
CA GLN A 30 32.23 30.38 -7.33
C GLN A 30 33.54 29.56 -7.27
N PRO A 31 33.58 28.32 -7.80
CA PRO A 31 34.79 27.53 -7.80
C PRO A 31 35.80 28.12 -8.80
N ASP A 32 37.05 28.25 -8.34
CA ASP A 32 38.19 28.71 -9.14
C ASP A 32 38.30 27.90 -10.44
N GLN A 33 38.07 28.60 -11.55
CA GLN A 33 38.15 28.07 -12.90
C GLN A 33 39.58 28.31 -13.40
N PRO A 34 40.34 27.26 -13.77
CA PRO A 34 41.69 27.45 -14.27
C PRO A 34 41.65 27.99 -15.69
N ASP A 35 42.41 29.06 -15.87
CA ASP A 35 42.91 29.67 -17.10
C ASP A 35 42.52 28.97 -18.41
N ARG A 36 41.58 29.59 -19.13
CA ARG A 36 41.44 29.39 -20.57
C ARG A 36 41.42 30.72 -21.28
N ASP A 37 42.56 30.97 -21.91
CA ASP A 37 42.83 31.96 -22.94
C ASP A 37 41.66 32.19 -23.91
N LYS A 38 41.36 33.49 -24.06
CA LYS A 38 41.06 34.22 -25.31
C LYS A 38 39.67 34.11 -25.97
N LEU A 39 39.11 35.33 -26.13
CA LEU A 39 38.32 35.89 -27.25
C LEU A 39 36.77 35.86 -27.14
N PRO A 40 36.07 36.79 -27.83
CA PRO A 40 35.66 38.08 -27.26
C PRO A 40 34.13 38.23 -27.12
N ASP A 41 33.77 39.29 -26.41
CA ASP A 41 32.44 39.80 -26.09
C ASP A 41 31.38 39.63 -27.18
N GLN A 42 30.34 38.85 -26.88
CA GLN A 42 29.00 39.07 -27.41
C GLN A 42 27.97 38.94 -26.28
N HIS A 43 27.73 40.07 -25.63
CA HIS A 43 26.56 40.30 -24.80
C HIS A 43 25.28 40.03 -25.61
N THR A 44 24.50 39.03 -25.20
CA THR A 44 23.08 38.95 -25.53
C THR A 44 22.30 39.02 -24.22
N THR A 45 22.13 40.24 -23.73
CA THR A 45 21.20 40.55 -22.63
C THR A 45 19.79 40.31 -23.16
N VAL A 46 19.19 39.17 -22.80
CA VAL A 46 17.77 38.92 -23.05
C VAL A 46 16.97 39.74 -22.04
N SER A 47 16.30 40.77 -22.54
CA SER A 47 15.35 41.58 -21.79
C SER A 47 14.22 40.70 -21.27
N ILE A 48 14.13 40.55 -19.96
CA ILE A 48 12.98 39.92 -19.31
C ILE A 48 11.79 40.88 -19.47
N PRO A 49 10.64 40.44 -20.01
CA PRO A 49 9.45 41.28 -20.08
C PRO A 49 8.98 41.58 -18.66
N SER A 50 9.01 42.85 -18.29
CA SER A 50 8.34 43.38 -17.10
C SER A 50 6.84 43.08 -17.23
N SER A 51 6.33 42.18 -16.38
CA SER A 51 4.90 41.95 -16.24
C SER A 51 4.26 43.21 -15.66
N THR A 52 3.71 44.03 -16.56
CA THR A 52 2.88 45.18 -16.27
C THR A 52 1.71 44.78 -15.37
N ASN A 53 1.68 45.40 -14.19
CA ASN A 53 0.52 45.53 -13.32
C ASN A 53 -0.73 45.83 -14.12
N ASN A 54 -1.69 44.90 -14.12
CA ASN A 54 -3.01 45.09 -14.69
C ASN A 54 -4.03 45.03 -13.54
N PRO A 55 -4.46 46.17 -12.96
CA PRO A 55 -5.52 46.19 -11.97
C PRO A 55 -6.85 46.44 -12.67
N ALA A 56 -7.48 45.42 -13.26
CA ALA A 56 -8.86 45.56 -13.72
C ALA A 56 -9.54 44.23 -14.02
N PHE A 57 -10.82 44.17 -13.66
CA PHE A 57 -11.84 43.18 -14.03
C PHE A 57 -11.97 41.93 -13.16
N TYR A 58 -12.38 42.15 -11.90
CA TYR A 58 -13.32 41.23 -11.27
C TYR A 58 -14.75 41.56 -11.75
N PRO A 59 -15.51 40.61 -12.31
CA PRO A 59 -16.94 40.79 -12.52
C PRO A 59 -17.63 40.90 -11.15
N ALA A 60 -18.36 41.99 -10.96
CA ALA A 60 -19.17 42.23 -9.77
C ALA A 60 -20.13 41.06 -9.54
N LEU A 61 -20.06 40.44 -8.36
CA LEU A 61 -21.09 39.51 -7.91
C LEU A 61 -22.41 40.27 -7.74
N PRO A 62 -23.54 39.75 -8.25
CA PRO A 62 -24.85 40.34 -8.02
C PRO A 62 -25.21 40.30 -6.53
N GLY A 63 -25.79 41.41 -6.08
CA GLY A 63 -25.99 41.75 -4.69
C GLY A 63 -26.83 40.77 -3.88
N MET A 64 -26.45 40.69 -2.60
CA MET A 64 -27.32 40.69 -1.42
C MET A 64 -28.82 40.72 -1.74
N SER A 65 -29.46 39.54 -1.68
CA SER A 65 -30.82 39.45 -1.16
C SER A 65 -30.74 39.24 0.34
N THR A 66 -31.02 40.31 1.07
CA THR A 66 -31.35 40.34 2.49
C THR A 66 -32.62 39.51 2.72
N GLY A 67 -32.45 38.21 2.92
CA GLY A 67 -33.51 37.30 3.29
C GLY A 67 -33.14 36.65 4.62
N GLY A 68 -33.75 37.13 5.70
CA GLY A 68 -33.59 36.59 7.05
C GLY A 68 -33.98 35.12 7.11
N GLY A 69 -33.03 34.24 6.88
CA GLY A 69 -33.09 32.84 7.26
C GLY A 69 -32.53 32.75 8.67
N ALA A 70 -33.44 32.61 9.63
CA ALA A 70 -33.13 32.45 11.04
C ALA A 70 -31.89 31.57 11.26
N LEU A 71 -30.97 32.09 12.08
CA LEU A 71 -30.15 31.29 12.97
C LEU A 71 -31.09 30.39 13.80
N GLN A 72 -31.53 29.29 13.22
CA GLN A 72 -32.02 28.16 13.97
C GLN A 72 -30.77 27.49 14.52
N VAL A 73 -30.29 28.06 15.62
CA VAL A 73 -29.47 27.35 16.60
C VAL A 73 -30.35 26.18 17.04
N GLU A 74 -30.25 25.05 16.34
CA GLU A 74 -30.86 23.79 16.76
C GLU A 74 -30.07 23.36 18.00
N ALA A 75 -30.49 23.91 19.13
CA ALA A 75 -30.09 23.51 20.45
C ALA A 75 -30.33 22.00 20.59
N GLY A 76 -29.25 21.24 20.70
CA GLY A 76 -29.24 20.01 21.48
C GLY A 76 -30.23 18.94 21.07
N LYS A 77 -30.38 18.64 19.77
CA LYS A 77 -30.93 17.34 19.39
C LYS A 77 -29.81 16.32 19.50
N ILE A 78 -29.66 15.77 20.72
CA ILE A 78 -28.84 14.60 21.02
C ILE A 78 -29.16 13.56 19.95
N LYS A 79 -28.25 13.43 18.97
CA LYS A 79 -28.29 12.41 17.93
C LYS A 79 -28.40 11.09 18.65
N GLY A 80 -29.61 10.55 18.69
CA GLY A 80 -29.88 9.31 19.41
C GLY A 80 -28.92 8.22 18.94
N PRO A 81 -28.53 7.28 19.82
CA PRO A 81 -27.59 6.19 19.52
C PRO A 81 -28.05 5.26 18.37
N GLY A 82 -29.22 5.49 17.77
CA GLY A 82 -29.75 4.74 16.62
C GLY A 82 -29.03 4.97 15.28
N SER A 83 -28.18 5.99 15.13
CA SER A 83 -27.43 6.18 13.86
C SER A 83 -26.29 5.18 13.69
N LEU A 84 -25.64 4.76 14.79
CA LEU A 84 -24.60 3.72 14.79
C LEU A 84 -25.19 2.35 14.44
N PHE A 85 -26.41 2.04 14.91
CA PHE A 85 -27.09 0.79 14.60
C PHE A 85 -27.53 0.67 13.15
N ARG A 86 -27.90 1.79 12.49
CA ARG A 86 -28.16 1.80 11.05
C ARG A 86 -26.88 1.62 10.23
N GLN A 87 -25.75 2.12 10.72
CA GLN A 87 -24.45 1.96 10.08
C GLN A 87 -23.92 0.52 10.21
N LEU A 88 -24.12 -0.14 11.37
CA LEU A 88 -23.83 -1.56 11.54
C LEU A 88 -24.71 -2.47 10.67
N ARG A 89 -25.96 -2.09 10.38
CA ARG A 89 -26.86 -2.90 9.54
C ARG A 89 -26.46 -2.94 8.06
N MET A 90 -25.62 -2.00 7.59
CA MET A 90 -25.05 -2.02 6.22
C MET A 90 -23.71 -2.74 6.12
N TRP A 91 -23.07 -3.10 7.24
CA TRP A 91 -21.81 -3.86 7.23
C TRP A 91 -21.85 -5.26 6.56
N PRO A 92 -22.95 -6.04 6.57
CA PRO A 92 -22.91 -7.38 5.99
C PRO A 92 -22.67 -7.39 4.47
N GLN A 93 -22.92 -6.28 3.78
CA GLN A 93 -22.67 -6.19 2.33
C GLN A 93 -21.21 -5.85 1.98
N LEU A 94 -20.44 -5.30 2.92
CA LEU A 94 -19.02 -4.96 2.72
C LEU A 94 -18.07 -6.09 3.15
N LEU A 95 -18.52 -6.98 4.03
CA LEU A 95 -17.78 -8.16 4.50
C LEU A 95 -17.18 -9.04 3.38
N PRO A 96 -17.88 -9.39 2.28
CA PRO A 96 -17.29 -10.25 1.26
C PRO A 96 -16.10 -9.59 0.55
N MET A 97 -16.13 -8.27 0.35
CA MET A 97 -15.00 -7.55 -0.27
C MET A 97 -13.80 -7.47 0.67
N PHE A 98 -14.03 -7.29 1.98
CA PHE A 98 -12.97 -7.33 2.97
C PHE A 98 -12.37 -8.73 3.11
N ALA A 99 -13.21 -9.78 3.18
CA ALA A 99 -12.74 -11.16 3.26
C ALA A 99 -11.84 -11.51 2.07
N LEU A 100 -12.20 -11.11 0.84
CA LEU A 100 -11.37 -11.30 -0.34
C LEU A 100 -10.05 -10.52 -0.29
N ARG A 101 -10.00 -9.36 0.37
CA ARG A 101 -8.77 -8.58 0.60
C ARG A 101 -7.90 -9.15 1.71
N LEU A 102 -8.48 -9.77 2.72
CA LEU A 102 -7.78 -10.39 3.84
C LEU A 102 -7.28 -11.80 3.52
N LEU A 103 -7.90 -12.50 2.57
CA LEU A 103 -7.47 -13.83 2.13
C LEU A 103 -5.98 -13.88 1.68
N PRO A 104 -5.45 -12.92 0.89
CA PRO A 104 -4.01 -12.83 0.62
C PRO A 104 -3.16 -12.70 1.86
N LEU A 105 -3.61 -11.89 2.80
CA LEU A 105 -2.89 -11.62 4.03
C LEU A 105 -2.89 -12.87 4.92
N GLY A 106 -4.03 -13.55 5.03
CA GLY A 106 -4.18 -14.76 5.82
C GLY A 106 -3.39 -15.94 5.27
N VAL A 107 -3.43 -16.16 3.96
CA VAL A 107 -2.61 -17.21 3.32
C VAL A 107 -1.12 -16.88 3.49
N GLY A 108 -0.71 -15.62 3.25
CA GLY A 108 0.66 -15.18 3.49
C GLY A 108 1.11 -15.39 4.94
N LEU A 109 0.27 -15.00 5.90
CA LEU A 109 0.54 -15.18 7.34
C LEU A 109 0.64 -16.65 7.73
N CYS A 110 -0.20 -17.52 7.15
CA CYS A 110 -0.14 -18.97 7.36
C CYS A 110 1.19 -19.54 6.87
N PHE A 111 1.66 -19.13 5.68
CA PHE A 111 2.97 -19.52 5.16
C PHE A 111 4.12 -19.01 6.04
N VAL A 112 4.05 -17.77 6.53
CA VAL A 112 5.04 -17.24 7.48
C VAL A 112 5.04 -18.06 8.77
N GLY A 113 3.85 -18.44 9.26
CA GLY A 113 3.70 -19.32 10.42
C GLY A 113 4.36 -20.68 10.21
N LEU A 114 4.15 -21.32 9.05
CA LEU A 114 4.83 -22.58 8.68
C LEU A 114 6.34 -22.42 8.61
N GLN A 115 6.82 -21.31 8.03
CA GLN A 115 8.24 -21.03 7.93
C GLN A 115 8.87 -20.83 9.31
N LEU A 116 8.19 -20.12 10.22
CA LEU A 116 8.62 -19.89 11.59
C LEU A 116 8.58 -21.18 12.42
N LEU A 117 7.60 -22.06 12.18
CA LEU A 117 7.52 -23.40 12.79
C LEU A 117 8.70 -24.29 12.37
N LEU A 118 9.06 -24.28 11.06
CA LEU A 118 10.21 -25.02 10.54
C LEU A 118 11.53 -24.46 11.08
N LEU A 119 11.65 -23.13 11.14
CA LEU A 119 12.82 -22.46 11.72
C LEU A 119 12.96 -22.79 13.21
N LEU A 120 11.84 -22.83 13.93
CA LEU A 120 11.78 -23.21 15.33
C LEU A 120 12.21 -24.67 15.52
N ARG A 121 11.73 -25.60 14.69
CA ARG A 121 12.20 -27.01 14.69
C ARG A 121 13.72 -27.08 14.51
N PHE A 122 14.26 -26.33 13.54
CA PHE A 122 15.70 -26.28 13.29
C PHE A 122 16.48 -25.72 14.49
N GLY A 123 15.99 -24.63 15.09
CA GLY A 123 16.59 -24.04 16.29
C GLY A 123 16.54 -24.97 17.51
N LEU A 124 15.40 -25.65 17.74
CA LEU A 124 15.22 -26.62 18.82
C LEU A 124 16.20 -27.78 18.70
N LYS A 125 16.40 -28.28 17.48
CA LYS A 125 17.33 -29.37 17.19
C LYS A 125 18.80 -28.98 17.41
N ILE A 126 19.15 -27.71 17.22
CA ILE A 126 20.48 -27.18 17.54
C ILE A 126 20.65 -27.00 19.06
N TRP A 127 19.62 -26.53 19.76
CA TRP A 127 19.73 -26.08 21.15
C TRP A 127 19.48 -27.16 22.19
N SER A 128 18.65 -28.16 21.91
CA SER A 128 18.23 -29.17 22.89
C SER A 128 18.34 -30.59 22.34
N PRO A 129 19.56 -31.16 22.31
CA PRO A 129 19.74 -32.56 21.93
C PRO A 129 19.14 -33.56 22.93
N THR A 130 18.77 -33.15 24.15
CA THR A 130 18.50 -34.09 25.27
C THR A 130 17.30 -33.80 26.17
N GLN A 131 16.52 -32.73 25.96
CA GLN A 131 15.35 -32.44 26.81
C GLN A 131 14.04 -32.70 26.08
N GLU A 132 13.43 -33.86 26.35
CA GLU A 132 12.07 -34.17 25.90
C GLU A 132 11.06 -33.42 26.78
N THR A 133 10.66 -32.23 26.33
CA THR A 133 9.52 -31.52 26.91
C THR A 133 8.30 -31.68 26.01
N THR A 134 7.11 -31.83 26.61
CA THR A 134 5.86 -32.15 25.90
C THR A 134 5.49 -31.15 24.80
N TRP A 135 5.82 -29.86 24.98
CA TRP A 135 5.60 -28.84 23.96
C TRP A 135 6.51 -29.02 22.74
N MET A 136 7.74 -29.54 22.91
CA MET A 136 8.62 -29.85 21.79
C MET A 136 8.02 -30.97 20.94
N ASN A 137 7.38 -31.96 21.55
CA ASN A 137 6.70 -33.04 20.81
C ASN A 137 5.59 -32.47 19.90
N ALA A 138 4.79 -31.51 20.39
CA ALA A 138 3.79 -30.86 19.55
C ALA A 138 4.43 -30.10 18.36
N VAL A 139 5.57 -29.43 18.57
CA VAL A 139 6.33 -28.78 17.49
C VAL A 139 6.88 -29.80 16.50
N TYR A 140 7.41 -30.93 16.97
CA TYR A 140 7.92 -32.00 16.10
C TYR A 140 6.81 -32.63 15.26
N VAL A 141 5.67 -32.99 15.85
CA VAL A 141 4.53 -33.58 15.11
C VAL A 141 3.96 -32.61 14.09
N SER A 142 3.75 -31.35 14.47
CA SER A 142 3.22 -30.33 13.56
C SER A 142 4.19 -30.03 12.40
N SER A 143 5.48 -29.99 12.68
CA SER A 143 6.49 -29.78 11.64
C SER A 143 6.71 -31.01 10.76
N ASP A 144 6.50 -32.23 11.26
CA ASP A 144 6.50 -33.44 10.43
C ASP A 144 5.35 -33.41 9.42
N LEU A 145 4.17 -32.96 9.85
CA LEU A 145 3.03 -32.77 8.95
C LEU A 145 3.35 -31.77 7.83
N ALA A 146 4.09 -30.71 8.15
CA ALA A 146 4.53 -29.70 7.17
C ALA A 146 5.62 -30.24 6.21
N LEU A 147 6.42 -31.22 6.63
CA LEU A 147 7.46 -31.85 5.79
C LEU A 147 6.92 -32.98 4.91
N LEU A 148 5.77 -33.55 5.26
CA LEU A 148 5.12 -34.65 4.56
C LEU A 148 5.06 -34.48 3.02
N PRO A 149 4.66 -33.32 2.44
CA PRO A 149 4.67 -33.14 0.98
C PRO A 149 6.08 -33.23 0.37
N PHE A 150 7.12 -32.85 1.11
CA PHE A 150 8.51 -32.97 0.65
C PHE A 150 9.02 -34.40 0.73
N HIS A 151 8.63 -35.16 1.75
CA HIS A 151 8.93 -36.58 1.84
C HIS A 151 8.28 -37.39 0.71
N LEU A 152 7.11 -36.96 0.23
CA LEU A 152 6.47 -37.54 -0.96
C LEU A 152 7.18 -37.17 -2.25
N LEU A 153 7.69 -35.94 -2.37
CA LEU A 153 8.36 -35.46 -3.59
C LEU A 153 9.78 -36.01 -3.74
N LEU A 154 10.49 -36.19 -2.63
CA LEU A 154 11.91 -36.57 -2.62
C LEU A 154 12.03 -38.01 -2.10
N PRO A 155 12.48 -38.97 -2.94
CA PRO A 155 12.76 -40.31 -2.46
C PRO A 155 13.83 -40.26 -1.36
N PRO A 156 13.79 -41.16 -0.36
CA PRO A 156 14.72 -41.14 0.76
C PRO A 156 16.15 -41.35 0.24
N LEU A 157 16.98 -40.30 0.19
CA LEU A 157 18.41 -40.47 -0.06
C LEU A 157 19.02 -41.15 1.15
N GLN A 158 19.37 -42.43 1.02
CA GLN A 158 19.94 -43.29 2.05
C GLN A 158 21.39 -42.93 2.45
N GLN A 159 21.82 -41.68 2.28
CA GLN A 159 23.19 -41.28 2.60
C GLN A 159 23.31 -40.88 4.07
N GLU A 160 24.08 -41.67 4.84
CA GLU A 160 24.37 -41.50 6.28
C GLU A 160 25.02 -40.15 6.66
N VAL A 161 25.43 -39.35 5.68
CA VAL A 161 25.94 -37.99 5.90
C VAL A 161 24.79 -36.99 6.10
N PHE A 162 23.58 -37.31 5.61
CA PHE A 162 22.39 -36.47 5.71
C PHE A 162 21.56 -36.69 6.98
N THR A 163 21.94 -37.62 7.85
CA THR A 163 21.27 -37.81 9.15
C THR A 163 21.65 -36.75 10.17
N ARG A 164 22.80 -36.08 9.98
CA ARG A 164 23.34 -35.14 10.99
C ARG A 164 22.87 -33.69 10.79
N ILE A 165 22.66 -33.30 9.55
CA ILE A 165 22.10 -32.01 9.15
C ILE A 165 20.86 -32.40 8.37
N GLU A 166 19.67 -31.88 8.70
CA GLU A 166 18.46 -32.13 7.91
C GLU A 166 18.46 -31.15 6.72
N PRO A 167 19.10 -31.43 5.56
CA PRO A 167 19.04 -30.51 4.43
C PRO A 167 17.61 -30.32 3.95
N TYR A 168 16.75 -31.30 4.19
CA TYR A 168 15.34 -31.30 3.83
C TYR A 168 14.56 -30.21 4.55
N THR A 169 14.86 -29.93 5.82
CA THR A 169 14.18 -28.83 6.54
C THR A 169 14.63 -27.48 6.01
N LEU A 170 15.93 -27.32 5.72
CA LEU A 170 16.46 -26.09 5.13
C LEU A 170 15.90 -25.86 3.71
N LEU A 171 15.87 -26.90 2.89
CA LEU A 171 15.27 -26.88 1.55
C LEU A 171 13.76 -26.56 1.63
N ALA A 172 13.04 -27.18 2.56
CA ALA A 172 11.64 -26.89 2.80
C ALA A 172 11.43 -25.42 3.19
N VAL A 173 12.25 -24.85 4.09
CA VAL A 173 12.18 -23.43 4.45
C VAL A 173 12.37 -22.53 3.23
N ILE A 174 13.34 -22.82 2.38
CA ILE A 174 13.61 -22.04 1.15
C ILE A 174 12.42 -22.15 0.19
N ILE A 175 11.92 -23.36 -0.06
CA ILE A 175 10.80 -23.60 -0.98
C ILE A 175 9.52 -22.96 -0.43
N TYR A 176 9.21 -23.14 0.86
CA TYR A 176 8.07 -22.49 1.50
C TYR A 176 8.17 -20.96 1.43
N GLY A 177 9.36 -20.38 1.63
CA GLY A 177 9.57 -18.94 1.48
C GLY A 177 9.35 -18.44 0.05
N LEU A 178 9.87 -19.17 -0.95
CA LEU A 178 9.66 -18.89 -2.36
C LEU A 178 8.18 -19.02 -2.75
N CYS A 179 7.52 -20.11 -2.36
CA CYS A 179 6.10 -20.35 -2.57
C CYS A 179 5.27 -19.24 -1.92
N SER A 180 5.56 -18.87 -0.67
CA SER A 180 4.88 -17.77 0.04
C SER A 180 4.95 -16.49 -0.77
N ARG A 181 6.15 -16.10 -1.22
CA ARG A 181 6.34 -14.89 -2.03
C ARG A 181 5.58 -14.97 -3.35
N MET A 182 5.70 -16.07 -4.09
CA MET A 182 5.00 -16.29 -5.35
C MET A 182 3.48 -16.22 -5.16
N PHE A 183 2.96 -16.81 -4.09
CA PHE A 183 1.53 -16.84 -3.79
C PHE A 183 0.99 -15.45 -3.44
N VAL A 184 1.70 -14.70 -2.59
CA VAL A 184 1.33 -13.30 -2.27
C VAL A 184 1.32 -12.44 -3.53
N HIS A 185 2.30 -12.59 -4.41
CA HIS A 185 2.33 -11.88 -5.68
C HIS A 185 1.17 -12.28 -6.60
N LEU A 186 0.90 -13.57 -6.76
CA LEU A 186 -0.22 -14.08 -7.55
C LEU A 186 -1.56 -13.59 -7.00
N LEU A 187 -1.78 -13.66 -5.69
CA LEU A 187 -3.02 -13.19 -5.09
C LEU A 187 -3.19 -11.68 -5.22
N LYS A 188 -2.10 -10.91 -5.10
CA LYS A 188 -2.14 -9.46 -5.36
C LYS A 188 -2.54 -9.16 -6.80
N ILE A 189 -2.05 -9.96 -7.77
CA ILE A 189 -2.44 -9.84 -9.18
C ILE A 189 -3.92 -10.20 -9.35
N ILE A 190 -4.38 -11.31 -8.80
CA ILE A 190 -5.77 -11.77 -8.91
C ILE A 190 -6.73 -10.75 -8.29
N VAL A 191 -6.45 -10.28 -7.06
CA VAL A 191 -7.27 -9.27 -6.39
C VAL A 191 -7.28 -7.96 -7.19
N SER A 192 -6.15 -7.56 -7.75
CA SER A 192 -6.08 -6.40 -8.64
C SER A 192 -6.93 -6.58 -9.91
N ALA A 193 -6.85 -7.75 -10.54
CA ALA A 193 -7.60 -8.06 -11.75
C ALA A 193 -9.11 -8.08 -11.47
N TYR A 194 -9.51 -8.67 -10.35
CA TYR A 194 -10.90 -8.72 -9.92
C TYR A 194 -11.47 -7.32 -9.63
N LEU A 195 -10.70 -6.47 -8.92
CA LEU A 195 -11.10 -5.08 -8.68
C LEU A 195 -11.24 -4.29 -9.99
N ALA A 196 -10.31 -4.47 -10.94
CA ALA A 196 -10.37 -3.82 -12.24
C ALA A 196 -11.56 -4.30 -13.09
N ALA A 197 -11.91 -5.58 -13.00
CA ALA A 197 -13.09 -6.13 -13.66
C ALA A 197 -14.39 -5.54 -13.07
N GLY A 198 -14.46 -5.39 -11.74
CA GLY A 198 -15.59 -4.77 -11.05
C GLY A 198 -15.84 -3.33 -11.50
N THR A 199 -14.79 -2.50 -11.57
CA THR A 199 -14.93 -1.10 -12.01
C THR A 199 -15.36 -0.96 -13.46
N ARG A 200 -14.99 -1.92 -14.33
CA ARG A 200 -15.43 -1.93 -15.74
C ARG A 200 -16.92 -2.25 -15.85
N ALA A 201 -17.40 -3.25 -15.11
CA ALA A 201 -18.81 -3.60 -15.10
C ALA A 201 -19.71 -2.44 -14.64
N GLU A 202 -19.28 -1.67 -13.64
CA GLU A 202 -20.02 -0.48 -13.19
C GLU A 202 -20.05 0.63 -14.25
N ALA A 203 -18.92 0.87 -14.95
CA ALA A 203 -18.86 1.86 -16.01
C ALA A 203 -19.82 1.54 -17.18
N ASP A 204 -19.91 0.27 -17.58
CA ASP A 204 -20.81 -0.17 -18.66
C ASP A 204 -22.29 -0.03 -18.27
N ILE A 205 -22.64 -0.32 -17.01
CA ILE A 205 -24.00 -0.12 -16.49
C ILE A 205 -24.37 1.38 -16.47
N HIS A 206 -23.43 2.25 -16.09
CA HIS A 206 -23.67 3.70 -16.13
C HIS A 206 -23.81 4.24 -17.56
N ALA A 207 -22.99 3.75 -18.50
CA ALA A 207 -23.06 4.14 -19.91
C ALA A 207 -24.40 3.75 -20.55
N SER A 208 -24.85 2.51 -20.35
CA SER A 208 -26.14 2.03 -20.86
C SER A 208 -27.34 2.82 -20.28
N LYS A 209 -27.27 3.24 -19.02
CA LYS A 209 -28.33 4.02 -18.36
C LYS A 209 -28.39 5.48 -18.85
N LEU A 210 -27.27 6.04 -19.31
CA LEU A 210 -27.24 7.35 -19.96
C LEU A 210 -27.83 7.29 -21.37
N ALA A 211 -27.50 6.24 -22.13
CA ALA A 211 -28.02 6.04 -23.48
C ALA A 211 -29.55 5.90 -23.50
N SER A 212 -30.14 5.21 -22.52
CA SER A 212 -31.60 5.01 -22.44
C SER A 212 -32.40 6.25 -22.00
N ARG A 213 -31.74 7.37 -21.64
CA ARG A 213 -32.41 8.58 -21.14
C ARG A 213 -32.51 9.69 -22.19
N THR A 214 -31.84 9.50 -23.32
CA THR A 214 -31.80 10.43 -24.45
C THR A 214 -32.83 10.13 -25.53
N ASP A 215 -33.60 9.04 -25.38
CA ASP A 215 -34.77 8.68 -26.21
C ASP A 215 -36.07 9.07 -25.49
#